data_AF-A0A7I0J6B3-F1
#
_entry.id   AF-A0A7I0J6B3-F1
#
_cell.length_a   1.000
_cell.length_b   1.000
_cell.length_c   1.000
_cell.angle_alpha   90.00
_cell.angle_beta   90.00
_cell.angle_gamma   90.00
#
_symmetry.space_group_name_H-M   'P 1'
#
loop_
_entity.id
_entity.type
_entity.pdbx_description
1 polymer ?
#
loop_
_entity_poly.entity_id
_entity_poly.type
_entity_poly.pdbx_seq_one_letter_code
_entity_poly.pdbx_strand_id
1 'polypeptide(L)' 'MQATAKAAKDMPGAWLAMDDIYGDVGRSPVFTDAFAQALNVLWAEGARETLTRYLAGKL' A
#
# COMPACT_ATOMS: atom_id res chain seq x y z
N MET A 1 -8.04 -11.07 8.11
CA MET A 1 -7.39 -10.38 6.98
C MET A 1 -8.36 -9.56 6.11
N GLN A 2 -9.53 -10.07 5.70
CA GLN A 2 -10.44 -9.29 4.83
C GLN A 2 -10.91 -7.95 5.43
N ALA A 3 -11.16 -7.88 6.74
CA ALA A 3 -11.53 -6.63 7.40
C ALA A 3 -10.39 -5.59 7.35
N THR A 4 -9.16 -6.01 7.64
CA THR A 4 -7.96 -5.16 7.55
C THR A 4 -7.72 -4.65 6.13
N ALA A 5 -7.89 -5.51 5.12
CA ALA A 5 -7.76 -5.12 3.72
C ALA A 5 -8.79 -4.06 3.29
N LYS A 6 -10.03 -4.16 3.80
CA LYS A 6 -11.06 -3.13 3.57
C LYS A 6 -10.72 -1.82 4.25
N ALA A 7 -10.28 -1.86 5.52
CA ALA A 7 -9.85 -0.66 6.24
C ALA A 7 -8.64 0.02 5.58
N ALA A 8 -7.73 -0.76 5.01
CA ALA A 8 -6.55 -0.27 4.32
C ALA A 8 -6.87 0.58 3.08
N LYS A 9 -8.06 0.45 2.50
CA LYS A 9 -8.50 1.30 1.39
C LYS A 9 -8.53 2.78 1.77
N ASP A 10 -9.04 3.09 2.96
CA ASP A 10 -9.16 4.46 3.46
C ASP A 10 -7.96 4.84 4.35
N MET A 11 -7.33 3.85 4.99
CA MET A 11 -6.20 4.01 5.89
C MET A 11 -5.11 2.98 5.58
N PRO A 12 -4.21 3.20 4.59
CA PRO A 12 -3.19 2.23 4.19
C PRO A 12 -2.33 1.70 5.35
N GLY A 13 -2.06 2.55 6.36
CA GLY A 13 -1.33 2.17 7.56
C GLY A 13 -1.99 1.05 8.40
N ALA A 14 -3.31 0.84 8.29
CA ALA A 14 -4.01 -0.25 8.97
C ALA A 14 -3.51 -1.63 8.52
N TRP A 15 -3.03 -1.74 7.28
CA TRP A 15 -2.41 -2.97 6.78
C TRP A 15 -1.00 -3.16 7.33
N LEU A 16 -0.22 -2.08 7.37
CA LEU A 16 1.17 -2.10 7.83
C LEU A 16 1.30 -2.23 9.35
N ALA A 17 0.23 -1.95 10.10
CA ALA A 17 0.15 -2.14 11.55
C ALA A 17 0.14 -3.61 12.01
N MET A 18 0.10 -4.58 11.09
CA MET A 18 0.21 -6.00 11.41
C MET A 18 1.67 -6.35 11.78
N ASP A 19 2.04 -6.12 13.04
CA ASP A 19 3.43 -6.23 13.54
C ASP A 19 4.04 -7.63 13.31
N ASP A 20 3.27 -8.71 13.49
CA ASP A 20 3.71 -10.09 13.23
C ASP A 20 4.10 -10.35 11.75
N ILE A 21 3.66 -9.48 10.82
CA ILE A 21 3.92 -9.59 9.38
C ILE A 21 4.98 -8.58 8.94
N TYR A 22 4.85 -7.34 9.38
CA TYR A 22 5.62 -6.21 8.87
C TYR A 22 6.70 -5.70 9.82
N GLY A 23 6.56 -5.93 11.14
CA GLY A 23 7.48 -5.48 12.17
C GLY A 23 7.99 -4.04 11.95
N ASP A 24 9.31 -3.86 11.97
CA ASP A 24 9.96 -2.57 11.78
C ASP A 24 9.74 -1.96 10.38
N VAL A 25 9.56 -2.79 9.35
CA VAL A 25 9.32 -2.30 7.98
C VAL A 25 7.99 -1.56 7.91
N GLY A 26 6.97 -2.01 8.64
CA GLY A 26 5.67 -1.34 8.73
C GLY A 26 5.73 0.05 9.40
N ARG A 27 6.84 0.38 10.06
CA ARG A 27 7.09 1.67 10.73
C ARG A 27 8.03 2.60 9.94
N SER A 28 8.61 2.14 8.83
CA SER A 28 9.52 2.93 8.02
C SER A 28 8.76 3.96 7.18
N PRO A 29 9.01 5.28 7.34
CA PRO A 29 8.32 6.32 6.58
C PRO A 29 8.44 6.14 5.06
N VAL A 30 9.64 5.77 4.59
CA VAL A 30 9.90 5.52 3.16
C VAL A 30 9.02 4.40 2.63
N PHE A 31 8.82 3.34 3.43
CA PHE A 31 8.00 2.22 3.02
C PHE A 31 6.51 2.52 3.14
N THR A 32 6.08 3.17 4.21
CA THR A 32 4.66 3.51 4.43
C THR A 32 4.15 4.45 3.35
N ASP A 33 4.96 5.43 2.94
CA ASP A 33 4.60 6.41 1.91
C ASP A 33 4.49 5.73 0.54
N ALA A 34 5.48 4.93 0.16
CA ALA A 34 5.47 4.18 -1.10
C ALA A 34 4.31 3.17 -1.16
N PHE A 35 4.03 2.47 -0.06
CA PHE A 35 2.91 1.53 0.03
C PHE A 35 1.56 2.24 -0.11
N ALA A 36 1.37 3.35 0.61
CA ALA A 36 0.14 4.13 0.56
C ALA A 36 -0.10 4.68 -0.85
N GLN A 37 0.93 5.21 -1.50
CA GLN A 37 0.88 5.67 -2.89
C GLN A 37 0.46 4.55 -3.84
N ALA A 38 1.13 3.39 -3.78
CA ALA A 38 0.80 2.24 -4.62
C ALA A 38 -0.63 1.74 -4.40
N LEU A 39 -1.08 1.66 -3.14
CA LEU A 39 -2.43 1.20 -2.80
C LEU A 39 -3.51 2.17 -3.29
N ASN A 40 -3.26 3.48 -3.20
CA ASN A 40 -4.17 4.49 -3.70
C ASN A 40 -4.34 4.42 -5.23
N VAL A 41 -3.23 4.30 -5.98
CA VAL A 41 -3.28 4.13 -7.44
C VAL A 41 -3.98 2.81 -7.80
N LEU A 42 -3.73 1.74 -7.05
CA LEU A 42 -4.39 0.45 -7.26
C LEU A 42 -5.91 0.54 -7.13
N TRP A 43 -6.41 1.27 -6.13
CA TRP A 43 -7.84 1.50 -5.95
C TRP A 43 -8.45 2.44 -7.00
N ALA A 44 -7.70 3.44 -7.44
CA ALA A 44 -8.17 4.44 -8.40
C ALA A 44 -8.18 3.92 -9.85
N GLU A 45 -7.15 3.17 -10.23
CA GLU A 45 -6.83 2.87 -11.64
C GLU A 45 -6.76 1.36 -11.95
N GLY A 46 -6.76 0.53 -10.91
CA GLY A 46 -6.66 -0.91 -11.03
C GLY A 46 -5.23 -1.42 -11.24
N ALA A 47 -5.08 -2.74 -11.14
CA ALA A 47 -3.78 -3.40 -11.07
C ALA A 47 -2.92 -3.20 -12.32
N ARG A 48 -3.53 -3.26 -13.51
CA ARG A 48 -2.78 -3.13 -14.78
C ARG A 48 -2.09 -1.78 -14.87
N GLU A 49 -2.82 -0.69 -14.64
CA GLU A 49 -2.28 0.66 -14.78
C GLU A 49 -1.26 0.98 -13.69
N THR A 50 -1.53 0.53 -12.45
CA THR A 50 -0.57 0.65 -11.34
C THR A 50 0.78 0.03 -11.69
N LEU A 51 0.78 -1.19 -12.26
CA LEU A 51 2.01 -1.87 -12.67
C LEU A 51 2.69 -1.19 -13.86
N THR A 52 1.93 -0.68 -14.84
CA THR A 52 2.48 0.11 -15.95
C THR A 52 3.24 1.34 -15.43
N ARG A 53 2.65 2.07 -14.47
CA ARG A 53 3.26 3.27 -13.86
C ARG A 53 4.48 2.94 -13.03
N TYR A 54 4.43 1.86 -12.25
CA TYR A 54 5.57 1.37 -11.48
C TYR A 54 6.78 1.06 -12.38
N LEU A 55 6.57 0.33 -13.48
CA LEU A 55 7.64 0.01 -14.44
C LEU A 55 8.18 1.26 -15.16
N ALA A 56 7.35 2.29 -15.35
CA ALA A 56 7.75 3.55 -15.94
C ALA A 56 8.43 4.52 -14.97
N GLY A 57 8.53 4.20 -13.67
CA GLY A 57 9.03 5.12 -12.63
C GLY A 57 8.13 6.32 -12.38
N LYS A 58 6.82 6.16 -12.60
CA LYS A 58 5.80 7.23 -12.52
C LYS A 58 4.70 6.91 -11.49
N LEU A 59 4.99 6.02 -10.55
CA LEU A 59 4.06 5.68 -9.49
C LEU A 59 3.97 6.84 -8.50
#